data_AF-A0A7C5QZ29-F1
#
_entry.id   AF-A0A7C5QZ29-F1
#
_cell.length_a   1.000
_cell.length_b   1.000
_cell.length_c   1.000
_cell.angle_alpha   90.00
_cell.angle_beta   90.00
_cell.angle_gamma   90.00
#
_symmetry.space_group_name_H-M   'P 1'
#
loop_
_entity.id
_entity.type
_entity.pdbx_description
1 polymer ?
#
loop_
_entity_poly.entity_id
_entity_poly.type
_entity_poly.pdbx_seq_one_letter_code
_entity_poly.pdbx_strand_id
1 'polypeptide(L)'
;MKMITMAPRLNTLAGKTVCLIWNHTFKSDITLPAIGEALKKKYPDIKIIPYTEMDAAVRAAGGTGPWSPAIMQSVLKKKGCDAVISGNGGCGVCTPAAARVVIAAEQIGIPGVVVTAPEFDKQARALGMDQGVPSLQVAIYPGPFDLHSDAQLKEYTVSVVVPQIIQALTKPIPPTDITVARTKEIVFTGSIDAINRYFTDCKWSDGLAIVPPTVDRIQEFLKYTDYSPHEEIAVLPPANLRATPWNIAANAVMAGCRPEHMPILIAAVKGMGDRVAQLTMSGGSTHSFVHFYLVNGPLARQLQIDCGQGLIAHSVNQVIGRALGLIERNIAGYRIKETQMGTFGKPQPWVLAEDEEALQKIGWEPYHVEKGFSRDANTVLFANSTVWGQNLVPSTSNPKIIMQLIAYDVSRREFAASGMINSRRYVLLTPAVAEVLADGGYKKGSLIEDVVKDARITTYEQTFSHVYGSLGRVRGAFEEALAKSMRAPGAEKGKLPPWYPRFRGWEEIVTTPTVTPDKITILVCGDPNRNKAQTLAGLRQQAAIKEIRLPANWDELMKKAGYRPLREFLIKN
;
A
#
# COMPACT_ATOMS: atom_id res chain seq x y z
N MET A 1 -2.55 -11.13 -19.96
CA MET A 1 -1.62 -12.26 -19.78
C MET A 1 -2.15 -13.48 -20.53
N LYS A 2 -1.33 -14.49 -20.88
CA LYS A 2 -1.84 -15.73 -21.49
C LYS A 2 -2.45 -16.63 -20.41
N MET A 3 -3.67 -17.10 -20.61
CA MET A 3 -4.34 -18.03 -19.69
C MET A 3 -3.73 -19.42 -19.81
N ILE A 4 -3.54 -20.11 -18.68
CA ILE A 4 -3.11 -21.51 -18.65
C ILE A 4 -4.32 -22.45 -18.71
N THR A 5 -4.09 -23.67 -19.18
CA THR A 5 -5.01 -24.77 -18.89
C THR A 5 -4.86 -25.13 -17.41
N MET A 6 -5.98 -25.26 -16.68
CA MET A 6 -5.97 -25.66 -15.27
C MET A 6 -5.32 -27.04 -15.10
N ALA A 7 -4.63 -27.26 -13.98
CA ALA A 7 -4.11 -28.58 -13.67
C ALA A 7 -5.26 -29.60 -13.54
N PRO A 8 -5.10 -30.85 -13.99
CA PRO A 8 -6.13 -31.86 -13.84
C PRO A 8 -6.43 -32.08 -12.35
N ARG A 9 -7.72 -32.19 -12.02
CA ARG A 9 -8.14 -32.52 -10.66
C ARG A 9 -7.89 -34.02 -10.40
N LEU A 10 -7.64 -34.35 -9.14
CA LEU A 10 -7.28 -35.70 -8.72
C LEU A 10 -8.53 -36.57 -8.63
N ASN A 11 -8.50 -37.80 -9.14
CA ASN A 11 -9.64 -38.73 -8.97
C ASN A 11 -9.88 -39.09 -7.50
N THR A 12 -8.83 -39.08 -6.68
CA THR A 12 -8.86 -39.32 -5.23
C THR A 12 -7.63 -38.69 -4.58
N LEU A 13 -7.69 -38.46 -3.26
CA LEU A 13 -6.53 -38.08 -2.44
C LEU A 13 -5.80 -39.30 -1.82
N ALA A 14 -6.37 -40.50 -1.93
CA ALA A 14 -5.72 -41.72 -1.45
C ALA A 14 -4.39 -41.97 -2.19
N GLY A 15 -3.33 -42.27 -1.44
CA GLY A 15 -1.99 -42.51 -2.00
C GLY A 15 -1.31 -41.26 -2.58
N LYS A 16 -1.88 -40.07 -2.40
CA LYS A 16 -1.34 -38.80 -2.92
C LYS A 16 -0.49 -38.07 -1.90
N THR A 17 0.44 -37.27 -2.39
CA THR A 17 1.27 -36.37 -1.60
C THR A 17 0.68 -34.96 -1.61
N VAL A 18 0.21 -34.48 -0.47
CA VAL A 18 -0.36 -33.13 -0.31
C VAL A 18 0.57 -32.25 0.51
N CYS A 19 0.98 -31.12 -0.07
CA CYS A 19 1.83 -30.13 0.59
C CYS A 19 1.00 -29.01 1.21
N LEU A 20 1.26 -28.73 2.49
CA LEU A 20 0.65 -27.62 3.23
C LEU A 20 1.60 -26.42 3.27
N ILE A 21 1.21 -25.26 2.74
CA ILE A 21 2.09 -24.09 2.67
C ILE A 21 1.54 -22.93 3.51
N TRP A 22 2.34 -22.53 4.48
CA TRP A 22 2.05 -21.41 5.38
C TRP A 22 2.61 -20.09 4.87
N ASN A 23 1.83 -19.02 4.96
CA ASN A 23 2.22 -17.64 4.67
C ASN A 23 2.54 -16.81 5.95
N HIS A 24 2.76 -17.45 7.10
CA HIS A 24 3.01 -16.81 8.40
C HIS A 24 1.85 -15.98 9.00
N THR A 25 0.62 -16.12 8.50
CA THR A 25 -0.49 -15.25 8.91
C THR A 25 -1.81 -15.98 9.21
N PHE A 26 -2.69 -15.35 10.00
CA PHE A 26 -4.08 -15.73 10.25
C PHE A 26 -4.25 -17.16 10.76
N LYS A 27 -3.45 -17.55 11.75
CA LYS A 27 -3.58 -18.80 12.49
C LYS A 27 -3.48 -20.08 11.64
N SER A 28 -2.79 -20.05 10.50
CA SER A 28 -2.57 -21.29 9.72
C SER A 28 -1.63 -22.29 10.37
N ASP A 29 -0.91 -21.90 11.42
CA ASP A 29 -0.25 -22.82 12.35
C ASP A 29 -1.24 -23.72 13.10
N ILE A 30 -2.54 -23.37 13.13
CA ILE A 30 -3.62 -24.19 13.69
C ILE A 30 -4.44 -24.85 12.58
N THR A 31 -4.84 -24.10 11.55
CA THR A 31 -5.74 -24.63 10.52
C THR A 31 -5.06 -25.62 9.58
N LEU A 32 -3.79 -25.40 9.18
CA LEU A 32 -3.11 -26.34 8.28
C LEU A 32 -2.88 -27.71 8.92
N PRO A 33 -2.41 -27.82 10.19
CA PRO A 33 -2.33 -29.12 10.86
C PRO A 33 -3.69 -29.81 10.97
N ALA A 34 -4.75 -29.08 11.34
CA ALA A 34 -6.10 -29.63 11.42
C ALA A 34 -6.61 -30.17 10.06
N ILE A 35 -6.28 -29.49 8.95
CA ILE A 35 -6.55 -30.00 7.59
C ILE A 35 -5.79 -31.32 7.36
N GLY A 36 -4.49 -31.35 7.66
CA GLY A 36 -3.65 -32.53 7.46
C GLY A 36 -4.15 -33.75 8.24
N GLU A 37 -4.50 -33.56 9.51
CA GLU A 37 -5.03 -34.61 10.39
C GLU A 37 -6.39 -35.15 9.89
N ALA A 38 -7.31 -34.25 9.53
CA ALA A 38 -8.61 -34.64 9.01
C ALA A 38 -8.51 -35.39 7.67
N LEU A 39 -7.61 -34.98 6.78
CA LEU A 39 -7.36 -35.67 5.52
C LEU A 39 -6.75 -37.06 5.76
N LYS A 40 -5.77 -37.21 6.66
CA LYS A 40 -5.20 -38.52 7.04
C LYS A 40 -6.26 -39.46 7.63
N LYS A 41 -7.15 -38.94 8.47
CA LYS A 41 -8.26 -39.73 9.04
C LYS A 41 -9.19 -40.27 7.95
N LYS A 42 -9.41 -39.51 6.88
CA LYS A 42 -10.29 -39.91 5.77
C LYS A 42 -9.58 -40.76 4.70
N TYR A 43 -8.29 -40.53 4.48
CA TYR A 43 -7.46 -41.22 3.51
C TYR A 43 -6.18 -41.73 4.20
N PRO A 44 -6.19 -42.92 4.81
CA PRO A 44 -5.07 -43.40 5.62
C PRO A 44 -3.71 -43.43 4.89
N ASP A 45 -3.73 -43.72 3.58
CA ASP A 45 -2.52 -43.79 2.75
C ASP A 45 -2.08 -42.44 2.15
N ILE A 46 -2.71 -41.33 2.53
CA ILE A 46 -2.30 -39.99 2.09
C ILE A 46 -0.99 -39.57 2.76
N LYS A 47 -0.06 -39.02 1.97
CA LYS A 47 1.16 -38.42 2.49
C LYS A 47 0.98 -36.92 2.64
N ILE A 48 0.86 -36.44 3.88
CA ILE A 48 0.86 -34.99 4.16
C ILE A 48 2.29 -34.52 4.43
N ILE A 49 2.72 -33.51 3.68
CA ILE A 49 3.98 -32.81 3.92
C ILE A 49 3.65 -31.48 4.62
N PRO A 50 4.00 -31.33 5.91
CA PRO A 50 3.69 -30.13 6.67
C PRO A 50 4.57 -28.95 6.24
N TYR A 51 4.11 -27.73 6.51
CA TYR A 51 4.85 -26.50 6.19
C TYR A 51 6.22 -26.45 6.89
N THR A 52 6.39 -27.09 8.04
CA THR A 52 7.65 -27.18 8.80
C THR A 52 8.77 -27.91 8.02
N GLU A 53 8.42 -28.74 7.04
CA GLU A 53 9.38 -29.42 6.18
C GLU A 53 9.66 -28.70 4.85
N MET A 54 9.13 -27.49 4.68
CA MET A 54 9.14 -26.71 3.43
C MET A 54 9.59 -25.26 3.64
N ASP A 55 10.59 -25.07 4.50
CA ASP A 55 11.12 -23.79 4.94
C ASP A 55 11.40 -22.77 3.80
N ALA A 56 12.01 -23.19 2.69
CA ALA A 56 12.25 -22.31 1.54
C ALA A 56 10.95 -21.81 0.88
N ALA A 57 9.92 -22.67 0.77
CA ALA A 57 8.62 -22.32 0.23
C ALA A 57 7.84 -21.42 1.21
N VAL A 58 7.90 -21.71 2.50
CA VAL A 58 7.28 -20.89 3.56
C VAL A 58 7.89 -19.49 3.59
N ARG A 59 9.22 -19.36 3.50
CA ARG A 59 9.87 -18.04 3.40
C ARG A 59 9.44 -17.25 2.17
N ALA A 60 9.33 -17.93 1.03
CA ALA A 60 8.84 -17.31 -0.21
C ALA A 60 7.37 -16.85 -0.07
N ALA A 61 6.52 -17.66 0.55
CA ALA A 61 5.10 -17.37 0.73
C ALA A 61 4.80 -16.30 1.80
N GLY A 62 5.52 -16.33 2.93
CA GLY A 62 5.26 -15.48 4.09
C GLY A 62 5.95 -14.11 4.06
N GLY A 63 6.55 -13.72 2.94
CA GLY A 63 7.13 -12.39 2.75
C GLY A 63 8.33 -12.08 3.64
N THR A 64 9.03 -13.10 4.14
CA THR A 64 10.34 -12.94 4.80
C THR A 64 11.49 -12.88 3.78
N GLY A 65 11.21 -13.14 2.50
CA GLY A 65 12.07 -12.86 1.34
C GLY A 65 11.25 -12.41 0.12
N PRO A 66 11.90 -12.04 -1.00
CA PRO A 66 11.18 -11.69 -2.23
C PRO A 66 10.41 -12.91 -2.75
N TRP A 67 9.15 -12.69 -3.14
CA TRP A 67 8.33 -13.74 -3.76
C TRP A 67 9.05 -14.29 -5.00
N SER A 68 9.18 -15.61 -5.08
CA SER A 68 9.75 -16.30 -6.23
C SER A 68 8.91 -17.54 -6.57
N PRO A 69 8.17 -17.53 -7.71
CA PRO A 69 7.42 -18.71 -8.14
C PRO A 69 8.37 -19.88 -8.44
N ALA A 70 9.58 -19.62 -8.93
CA ALA A 70 10.58 -20.65 -9.23
C ALA A 70 11.03 -21.44 -7.98
N ILE A 71 11.25 -20.74 -6.85
CA ILE A 71 11.57 -21.40 -5.57
C ILE A 71 10.40 -22.27 -5.13
N MET A 72 9.18 -21.74 -5.16
CA MET A 72 7.97 -22.47 -4.80
C MET A 72 7.81 -23.74 -5.64
N GLN A 73 7.87 -23.60 -6.96
CA GLN A 73 7.72 -24.69 -7.92
C GLN A 73 8.80 -25.77 -7.75
N SER A 74 10.05 -25.38 -7.50
CA SER A 74 11.15 -26.31 -7.27
C SER A 74 10.94 -27.15 -6.00
N VAL A 75 10.51 -26.52 -4.90
CA VAL A 75 10.21 -27.22 -3.65
C VAL A 75 9.07 -28.20 -3.83
N LEU A 76 7.97 -27.80 -4.49
CA LEU A 76 6.82 -28.68 -4.73
C LEU A 76 7.21 -29.91 -5.56
N LYS A 77 8.01 -29.73 -6.62
CA LYS A 77 8.52 -30.84 -7.44
C LYS A 77 9.43 -31.78 -6.64
N LYS A 78 10.40 -31.22 -5.89
CA LYS A 78 11.35 -32.01 -5.07
C LYS A 78 10.64 -32.87 -4.01
N LYS A 79 9.52 -32.38 -3.50
CA LYS A 79 8.70 -33.08 -2.50
C LYS A 79 7.73 -34.10 -3.12
N GLY A 80 7.66 -34.22 -4.44
CA GLY A 80 6.73 -35.11 -5.14
C GLY A 80 5.27 -34.72 -4.91
N CYS A 81 4.98 -33.41 -4.85
CA CYS A 81 3.66 -32.88 -4.54
C CYS A 81 2.64 -33.20 -5.65
N ASP A 82 1.55 -33.89 -5.29
CA ASP A 82 0.39 -34.13 -6.16
C ASP A 82 -0.66 -33.01 -6.03
N ALA A 83 -0.77 -32.36 -4.86
CA ALA A 83 -1.66 -31.22 -4.64
C ALA A 83 -1.15 -30.28 -3.55
N VAL A 84 -1.45 -28.98 -3.67
CA VAL A 84 -1.07 -27.97 -2.67
C VAL A 84 -2.28 -27.36 -1.97
N ILE A 85 -2.15 -27.15 -0.66
CA ILE A 85 -3.10 -26.36 0.12
C ILE A 85 -2.32 -25.21 0.76
N SER A 86 -2.75 -23.98 0.52
CA SER A 86 -2.14 -22.80 1.13
C SER A 86 -3.14 -21.99 1.92
N GLY A 87 -2.70 -21.36 3.00
CA GLY A 87 -3.58 -20.55 3.81
C GLY A 87 -2.88 -19.93 5.01
N ASN A 88 -3.55 -19.05 5.76
CA ASN A 88 -4.91 -18.55 5.52
C ASN A 88 -4.84 -17.15 4.89
N GLY A 89 -5.79 -16.85 4.01
CA GLY A 89 -6.03 -15.50 3.49
C GLY A 89 -7.10 -14.78 4.31
N GLY A 90 -6.69 -13.97 5.28
CA GLY A 90 -7.59 -13.22 6.18
C GLY A 90 -7.58 -11.70 6.00
N CYS A 91 -6.90 -11.20 4.97
CA CYS A 91 -6.65 -9.78 4.76
C CYS A 91 -6.25 -9.46 3.32
N GLY A 92 -6.35 -8.20 2.94
CA GLY A 92 -6.12 -7.74 1.57
C GLY A 92 -4.69 -7.88 1.02
N VAL A 93 -3.72 -8.25 1.87
CA VAL A 93 -2.30 -8.40 1.54
C VAL A 93 -1.85 -9.88 1.60
N CYS A 94 -2.24 -10.56 2.66
CA CYS A 94 -1.92 -11.96 2.94
C CYS A 94 -2.71 -12.93 2.06
N THR A 95 -3.93 -12.58 1.65
CA THR A 95 -4.71 -13.37 0.69
C THR A 95 -3.98 -13.48 -0.64
N PRO A 96 -3.50 -12.38 -1.25
CA PRO A 96 -2.60 -12.47 -2.40
C PRO A 96 -1.36 -13.34 -2.16
N ALA A 97 -0.75 -13.27 -0.97
CA ALA A 97 0.43 -14.07 -0.65
C ALA A 97 0.12 -15.59 -0.62
N ALA A 98 -1.00 -15.99 -0.01
CA ALA A 98 -1.45 -17.39 -0.01
C ALA A 98 -1.89 -17.86 -1.40
N ALA A 99 -2.63 -17.02 -2.13
CA ALA A 99 -3.13 -17.35 -3.47
C ALA A 99 -1.98 -17.54 -4.49
N ARG A 100 -0.91 -16.75 -4.40
CA ARG A 100 0.28 -16.90 -5.28
C ARG A 100 0.95 -18.26 -5.17
N VAL A 101 0.87 -18.93 -4.03
CA VAL A 101 1.35 -20.31 -3.86
C VAL A 101 0.59 -21.25 -4.79
N VAL A 102 -0.74 -21.17 -4.77
CA VAL A 102 -1.62 -22.00 -5.60
C VAL A 102 -1.46 -21.67 -7.07
N ILE A 103 -1.36 -20.37 -7.42
CA ILE A 103 -1.09 -19.93 -8.78
C ILE A 103 0.21 -20.53 -9.32
N ALA A 104 1.29 -20.49 -8.53
CA ALA A 104 2.58 -21.05 -8.92
C ALA A 104 2.53 -22.58 -9.11
N ALA A 105 1.71 -23.28 -8.32
CA ALA A 105 1.50 -24.72 -8.44
C ALA A 105 0.68 -25.08 -9.70
N GLU A 106 -0.42 -24.38 -9.96
CA GLU A 106 -1.26 -24.61 -11.14
C GLU A 106 -0.48 -24.41 -12.44
N GLN A 107 0.43 -23.42 -12.48
CA GLN A 107 1.32 -23.16 -13.62
C GLN A 107 2.28 -24.31 -13.95
N ILE A 108 2.53 -25.22 -13.01
CA ILE A 108 3.36 -26.42 -13.24
C ILE A 108 2.53 -27.73 -13.23
N GLY A 109 1.21 -27.62 -13.37
CA GLY A 109 0.31 -28.77 -13.44
C GLY A 109 -0.01 -29.42 -12.10
N ILE A 110 0.24 -28.75 -10.98
CA ILE A 110 -0.13 -29.23 -9.64
C ILE A 110 -1.42 -28.54 -9.19
N PRO A 111 -2.53 -29.26 -9.00
CA PRO A 111 -3.77 -28.68 -8.52
C PRO A 111 -3.61 -28.13 -7.10
N GLY A 112 -4.24 -26.98 -6.82
CA GLY A 112 -4.21 -26.45 -5.47
C GLY A 112 -5.46 -25.70 -5.03
N VAL A 113 -5.53 -25.46 -3.72
CA VAL A 113 -6.62 -24.72 -3.07
C VAL A 113 -6.05 -23.73 -2.07
N VAL A 114 -6.55 -22.49 -2.11
CA VAL A 114 -6.24 -21.49 -1.08
C VAL A 114 -7.37 -21.41 -0.06
N VAL A 115 -7.04 -21.39 1.23
CA VAL A 115 -8.00 -21.17 2.31
C VAL A 115 -8.10 -19.68 2.58
N THR A 116 -9.32 -19.13 2.59
CA THR A 116 -9.56 -17.69 2.82
C THR A 116 -10.72 -17.46 3.79
N ALA A 117 -10.78 -16.28 4.41
CA ALA A 117 -11.99 -15.80 5.07
C ALA A 117 -13.01 -15.32 4.01
N PRO A 118 -14.31 -15.21 4.34
CA PRO A 118 -15.38 -15.05 3.36
C PRO A 118 -15.20 -13.85 2.42
N GLU A 119 -14.77 -12.71 2.98
CA GLU A 119 -14.61 -11.46 2.22
C GLU A 119 -13.42 -11.45 1.24
N PHE A 120 -12.59 -12.49 1.23
CA PHE A 120 -11.36 -12.54 0.43
C PHE A 120 -11.41 -13.56 -0.73
N ASP A 121 -12.53 -14.27 -0.91
CA ASP A 121 -12.71 -15.20 -2.03
C ASP A 121 -12.58 -14.51 -3.39
N LYS A 122 -13.33 -13.41 -3.59
CA LYS A 122 -13.28 -12.63 -4.84
C LYS A 122 -11.88 -12.09 -5.12
N GLN A 123 -11.17 -11.65 -4.08
CA GLN A 123 -9.81 -11.15 -4.20
C GLN A 123 -8.84 -12.24 -4.69
N ALA A 124 -8.91 -13.43 -4.09
CA ALA A 124 -8.07 -14.56 -4.47
C ALA A 124 -8.32 -14.97 -5.93
N ARG A 125 -9.58 -15.04 -6.34
CA ARG A 125 -9.96 -15.41 -7.72
C ARG A 125 -9.57 -14.35 -8.74
N ALA A 126 -9.79 -13.07 -8.44
CA ALA A 126 -9.37 -11.96 -9.29
C ALA A 126 -7.86 -11.98 -9.53
N LEU A 127 -7.07 -12.17 -8.46
CA LEU A 127 -5.63 -12.33 -8.58
C LEU A 127 -5.24 -13.54 -9.43
N GLY A 128 -5.95 -14.66 -9.30
CA GLY A 128 -5.77 -15.83 -10.16
C GLY A 128 -5.93 -15.45 -11.64
N MET A 129 -7.03 -14.80 -12.00
CA MET A 129 -7.30 -14.35 -13.37
C MET A 129 -6.23 -13.38 -13.88
N ASP A 130 -5.88 -12.38 -13.07
CA ASP A 130 -4.82 -11.40 -13.37
C ASP A 130 -3.46 -12.11 -13.57
N GLN A 131 -3.26 -13.25 -12.91
CA GLN A 131 -2.08 -14.09 -13.02
C GLN A 131 -2.22 -15.30 -13.98
N GLY A 132 -3.21 -15.27 -14.86
CA GLY A 132 -3.35 -16.24 -15.95
C GLY A 132 -3.95 -17.58 -15.53
N VAL A 133 -4.43 -17.71 -14.30
CA VAL A 133 -5.13 -18.88 -13.76
C VAL A 133 -6.64 -18.62 -13.78
N PRO A 134 -7.39 -19.19 -14.74
CA PRO A 134 -8.77 -18.78 -15.04
C PRO A 134 -9.78 -19.07 -13.93
N SER A 135 -9.53 -20.09 -13.11
CA SER A 135 -10.43 -20.50 -12.04
C SER A 135 -9.66 -20.99 -10.83
N LEU A 136 -9.01 -20.06 -10.12
CA LEU A 136 -8.34 -20.36 -8.85
C LEU A 136 -9.34 -20.96 -7.85
N GLN A 137 -8.99 -22.10 -7.26
CA GLN A 137 -9.85 -22.77 -6.29
C GLN A 137 -9.65 -22.22 -4.88
N VAL A 138 -10.76 -21.97 -4.19
CA VAL A 138 -10.78 -21.35 -2.86
C VAL A 138 -11.67 -22.19 -1.94
N ALA A 139 -11.19 -22.46 -0.72
CA ALA A 139 -11.99 -22.98 0.38
C ALA A 139 -12.24 -21.86 1.39
N ILE A 140 -13.50 -21.66 1.76
CA ILE A 140 -13.92 -20.53 2.59
C ILE A 140 -14.07 -21.00 4.04
N TYR A 141 -13.28 -20.39 4.93
CA TYR A 141 -13.44 -20.51 6.37
C TYR A 141 -14.56 -19.59 6.86
N PRO A 142 -15.43 -20.03 7.79
CA PRO A 142 -16.51 -19.20 8.30
C PRO A 142 -15.99 -18.23 9.37
N GLY A 143 -15.87 -16.95 9.04
CA GLY A 143 -15.56 -15.87 9.99
C GLY A 143 -14.09 -15.42 10.04
N PRO A 144 -13.75 -14.51 10.97
CA PRO A 144 -12.40 -13.97 11.11
C PRO A 144 -11.49 -14.88 11.96
N PHE A 145 -10.43 -15.41 11.35
CA PHE A 145 -9.50 -16.35 12.00
C PHE A 145 -8.96 -15.87 13.36
N ASP A 146 -8.51 -14.61 13.45
CA ASP A 146 -7.81 -14.11 14.64
C ASP A 146 -8.73 -13.87 15.86
N LEU A 147 -10.06 -13.93 15.69
CA LEU A 147 -11.02 -13.78 16.79
C LEU A 147 -11.60 -15.12 17.26
N HIS A 148 -11.28 -16.21 16.59
CA HIS A 148 -11.74 -17.54 16.98
C HIS A 148 -10.70 -18.22 17.87
N SER A 149 -11.19 -18.94 18.88
CA SER A 149 -10.33 -19.78 19.71
C SER A 149 -9.71 -20.92 18.90
N ASP A 150 -8.61 -21.50 19.39
CA ASP A 150 -7.96 -22.66 18.77
C ASP A 150 -8.93 -23.84 18.57
N ALA A 151 -9.89 -24.02 19.48
CA ALA A 151 -10.93 -25.05 19.37
C ALA A 151 -11.89 -24.76 18.21
N GLN A 152 -12.40 -23.54 18.11
CA GLN A 152 -13.27 -23.11 17.00
C GLN A 152 -12.55 -23.15 15.65
N LEU A 153 -11.27 -22.74 15.62
CA LEU A 153 -10.43 -22.84 14.42
C LEU A 153 -10.34 -24.28 13.93
N LYS A 154 -10.07 -25.24 14.81
CA LYS A 154 -10.02 -26.67 14.47
C LYS A 154 -11.38 -27.19 14.03
N GLU A 155 -12.43 -26.91 14.79
CA GLU A 155 -13.79 -27.37 14.51
C GLU A 155 -14.25 -26.92 13.12
N TYR A 156 -14.23 -25.62 12.84
CA TYR A 156 -14.69 -25.07 11.56
C TYR A 156 -13.79 -25.49 10.39
N THR A 157 -12.49 -25.67 10.64
CA THR A 157 -11.59 -26.21 9.63
C THR A 157 -12.02 -27.62 9.22
N VAL A 158 -12.29 -28.49 10.19
CA VAL A 158 -12.67 -29.88 9.92
C VAL A 158 -14.07 -29.99 9.34
N SER A 159 -15.06 -29.27 9.89
CA SER A 159 -16.46 -29.40 9.51
C SER A 159 -16.83 -28.62 8.24
N VAL A 160 -16.17 -27.49 7.96
CA VAL A 160 -16.54 -26.60 6.85
C VAL A 160 -15.46 -26.55 5.76
N VAL A 161 -14.18 -26.38 6.13
CA VAL A 161 -13.10 -26.13 5.14
C VAL A 161 -12.65 -27.42 4.46
N VAL A 162 -12.41 -28.51 5.21
CA VAL A 162 -11.92 -29.78 4.66
C VAL A 162 -12.84 -30.37 3.57
N PRO A 163 -14.18 -30.40 3.73
CA PRO A 163 -15.08 -30.84 2.66
C PRO A 163 -14.90 -30.03 1.36
N GLN A 164 -14.77 -28.70 1.47
CA GLN A 164 -14.54 -27.83 0.31
C GLN A 164 -13.18 -28.10 -0.36
N ILE A 165 -12.12 -28.32 0.42
CA ILE A 165 -10.79 -28.68 -0.10
C ILE A 165 -10.87 -29.97 -0.91
N ILE A 166 -11.50 -31.01 -0.37
CA ILE A 166 -11.64 -32.29 -1.08
C ILE A 166 -12.42 -32.09 -2.37
N GLN A 167 -13.51 -31.32 -2.34
CA GLN A 167 -14.30 -31.00 -3.52
C GLN A 167 -13.46 -30.27 -4.58
N ALA A 168 -12.73 -29.24 -4.18
CA ALA A 168 -11.94 -28.40 -5.08
C ALA A 168 -10.72 -29.11 -5.69
N LEU A 169 -10.17 -30.11 -4.99
CA LEU A 169 -9.05 -30.92 -5.50
C LEU A 169 -9.50 -32.10 -6.36
N THR A 170 -10.75 -32.56 -6.23
CA THR A 170 -11.20 -33.79 -6.91
C THR A 170 -12.29 -33.61 -7.97
N LYS A 171 -13.12 -32.57 -7.88
CA LYS A 171 -14.17 -32.35 -8.89
C LYS A 171 -13.65 -31.57 -10.09
N PRO A 172 -13.90 -32.02 -11.33
CA PRO A 172 -13.53 -31.29 -12.54
C PRO A 172 -13.99 -29.83 -12.51
N ILE A 173 -13.13 -28.94 -13.01
CA ILE A 173 -13.41 -27.50 -13.10
C ILE A 173 -14.08 -27.25 -14.47
N PRO A 174 -15.24 -26.58 -14.53
CA PRO A 174 -15.86 -26.21 -15.79
C PRO A 174 -14.92 -25.32 -16.63
N PRO A 175 -14.98 -25.40 -17.97
CA PRO A 175 -14.30 -24.43 -18.82
C PRO A 175 -14.83 -23.02 -18.50
N THR A 176 -13.92 -22.07 -18.26
CA THR A 176 -14.28 -20.66 -18.13
C THR A 176 -14.14 -19.99 -19.49
N ASP A 177 -15.24 -19.48 -20.06
CA ASP A 177 -15.18 -18.59 -21.22
C ASP A 177 -14.61 -17.24 -20.79
N ILE A 178 -13.45 -16.89 -21.34
CA ILE A 178 -12.79 -15.61 -21.08
C ILE A 178 -12.82 -14.79 -22.35
N THR A 179 -13.78 -13.87 -22.43
CA THR A 179 -13.78 -12.81 -23.43
C THR A 179 -12.80 -11.72 -23.00
N VAL A 180 -11.64 -11.68 -23.64
CA VAL A 180 -10.70 -10.57 -23.49
C VAL A 180 -11.20 -9.39 -24.32
N ALA A 181 -11.89 -8.45 -23.70
CA ALA A 181 -12.28 -7.22 -24.37
C ALA A 181 -11.04 -6.35 -24.65
N ARG A 182 -10.80 -6.06 -25.92
CA ARG A 182 -9.95 -4.96 -26.37
C ARG A 182 -10.70 -4.24 -27.47
N THR A 183 -10.80 -2.91 -27.37
CA THR A 183 -10.73 -1.98 -28.51
C THR A 183 -10.80 -0.52 -28.00
N LYS A 184 -10.28 0.41 -28.82
CA LYS A 184 -10.45 1.88 -28.66
C LYS A 184 -11.86 2.33 -29.06
N GLU A 185 -12.82 1.42 -29.05
CA GLU A 185 -14.16 1.67 -29.53
C GLU A 185 -14.93 2.54 -28.54
N ILE A 186 -15.94 3.22 -29.07
CA ILE A 186 -16.89 3.94 -28.26
C ILE A 186 -17.68 2.90 -27.47
N VAL A 187 -17.38 2.80 -26.18
CA VAL A 187 -17.99 1.84 -25.25
C VAL A 187 -19.44 2.17 -24.93
N PHE A 188 -19.83 3.44 -25.08
CA PHE A 188 -21.20 3.93 -24.84
C PHE A 188 -21.40 5.33 -25.42
N THR A 189 -22.60 5.64 -25.92
CA THR A 189 -23.02 6.98 -26.34
C THR A 189 -24.38 7.30 -25.73
N GLY A 190 -24.56 8.52 -25.21
CA GLY A 190 -25.82 8.95 -24.61
C GLY A 190 -25.71 10.33 -23.97
N SER A 191 -26.74 10.71 -23.20
CA SER A 191 -26.69 11.92 -22.36
C SER A 191 -25.64 11.78 -21.26
N ILE A 192 -25.25 12.91 -20.65
CA ILE A 192 -24.32 12.92 -19.51
C ILE A 192 -24.78 12.01 -18.37
N ASP A 193 -26.09 11.99 -18.07
CA ASP A 193 -26.66 11.13 -17.02
C ASP A 193 -26.63 9.64 -17.39
N ALA A 194 -26.87 9.32 -18.66
CA ALA A 194 -26.78 7.95 -19.15
C ALA A 194 -25.33 7.44 -19.10
N ILE A 195 -24.36 8.27 -19.52
CA ILE A 195 -22.93 7.96 -19.45
C ILE A 195 -22.49 7.74 -18.00
N ASN A 196 -22.87 8.64 -17.08
CA ASN A 196 -22.50 8.53 -15.67
C ASN A 196 -23.06 7.25 -15.03
N ARG A 197 -24.32 6.89 -15.32
CA ARG A 197 -24.90 5.62 -14.86
C ARG A 197 -24.14 4.43 -15.43
N TYR A 198 -23.92 4.39 -16.75
CA TYR A 198 -23.20 3.30 -17.40
C TYR A 198 -21.79 3.09 -16.81
N PHE A 199 -21.00 4.16 -16.66
CA PHE A 199 -19.65 4.07 -16.08
C PHE A 199 -19.66 3.65 -14.61
N THR A 200 -20.71 4.01 -13.85
CA THR A 200 -20.88 3.56 -12.46
C THR A 200 -21.24 2.08 -12.39
N ASP A 201 -22.16 1.61 -13.24
CA ASP A 201 -22.57 0.21 -13.33
C ASP A 201 -21.42 -0.71 -13.78
N CYS A 202 -20.60 -0.23 -14.72
CA CYS A 202 -19.35 -0.90 -15.13
C CYS A 202 -18.22 -0.80 -14.09
N LYS A 203 -18.43 -0.09 -12.97
CA LYS A 203 -17.45 0.17 -11.91
C LYS A 203 -16.17 0.89 -12.40
N TRP A 204 -16.30 1.71 -13.45
CA TRP A 204 -15.21 2.52 -14.00
C TRP A 204 -15.12 3.91 -13.37
N SER A 205 -16.22 4.41 -12.80
CA SER A 205 -16.24 5.66 -12.03
C SER A 205 -16.07 5.40 -10.53
N ASP A 206 -15.87 6.48 -9.78
CA ASP A 206 -15.91 6.52 -8.31
C ASP A 206 -17.30 6.77 -7.72
N GLY A 207 -18.35 6.70 -8.56
CA GLY A 207 -19.72 7.04 -8.19
C GLY A 207 -20.01 8.54 -8.18
N LEU A 208 -18.99 9.38 -8.35
CA LEU A 208 -19.15 10.82 -8.58
C LEU A 208 -19.30 11.09 -10.08
N ALA A 209 -19.88 12.24 -10.42
CA ALA A 209 -20.02 12.65 -11.81
C ALA A 209 -18.65 12.73 -12.51
N ILE A 210 -18.57 12.19 -13.72
CA ILE A 210 -17.39 12.22 -14.58
C ILE A 210 -17.59 13.18 -15.75
N VAL A 211 -16.48 13.72 -16.26
CA VAL A 211 -16.45 14.26 -17.62
C VAL A 211 -16.23 13.09 -18.58
N PRO A 212 -17.10 12.87 -19.59
CA PRO A 212 -16.96 11.74 -20.49
C PRO A 212 -15.61 11.75 -21.22
N PRO A 213 -14.82 10.65 -21.15
CA PRO A 213 -13.48 10.58 -21.75
C PRO A 213 -13.57 10.32 -23.27
N THR A 214 -14.07 11.32 -24.00
CA THR A 214 -14.14 11.32 -25.46
C THR A 214 -12.75 11.32 -26.09
N VAL A 215 -12.62 10.78 -27.30
CA VAL A 215 -11.36 10.72 -28.05
C VAL A 215 -10.67 12.09 -28.14
N ASP A 216 -11.40 13.15 -28.50
CA ASP A 216 -10.84 14.49 -28.66
C ASP A 216 -10.23 15.02 -27.34
N ARG A 217 -10.94 14.84 -26.22
CA ARG A 217 -10.42 15.22 -24.90
C ARG A 217 -9.16 14.44 -24.53
N ILE A 218 -9.11 13.14 -24.84
CA ILE A 218 -7.90 12.33 -24.63
C ILE A 218 -6.76 12.86 -25.50
N GLN A 219 -7.03 13.19 -26.77
CA GLN A 219 -6.02 13.74 -27.69
C GLN A 219 -5.46 15.09 -27.21
N GLU A 220 -6.27 15.95 -26.59
CA GLU A 220 -5.77 17.20 -25.99
C GLU A 220 -4.72 16.93 -24.88
N PHE A 221 -4.96 15.94 -24.01
CA PHE A 221 -3.97 15.55 -22.99
C PHE A 221 -2.67 15.02 -23.60
N LEU A 222 -2.75 14.28 -24.71
CA LEU A 222 -1.58 13.70 -25.37
C LEU A 222 -0.64 14.76 -25.96
N LYS A 223 -1.10 16.01 -26.16
CA LYS A 223 -0.22 17.12 -26.57
C LYS A 223 0.77 17.54 -25.47
N TYR A 224 0.49 17.21 -24.21
CA TYR A 224 1.28 17.60 -23.04
C TYR A 224 2.30 16.53 -22.62
N THR A 225 2.71 15.64 -23.54
CA THR A 225 3.73 14.64 -23.29
C THR A 225 4.43 14.22 -24.57
N ASP A 226 5.73 13.93 -24.49
CA ASP A 226 6.51 13.37 -25.61
C ASP A 226 6.39 11.83 -25.70
N TYR A 227 5.74 11.19 -24.72
CA TYR A 227 5.53 9.75 -24.72
C TYR A 227 4.51 9.32 -25.78
N SER A 228 4.77 8.21 -26.46
CA SER A 228 3.80 7.66 -27.41
C SER A 228 2.51 7.25 -26.67
N PRO A 229 1.31 7.45 -27.24
CA PRO A 229 0.03 7.08 -26.58
C PRO A 229 -0.07 5.61 -26.14
N HIS A 230 0.77 4.74 -26.70
CA HIS A 230 0.82 3.30 -26.43
C HIS A 230 2.09 2.84 -25.72
N GLU A 231 2.97 3.78 -25.40
CA GLU A 231 4.16 3.51 -24.61
C GLU A 231 3.76 3.01 -23.22
N GLU A 232 4.48 2.00 -22.75
CA GLU A 232 4.29 1.49 -21.41
C GLU A 232 5.02 2.37 -20.42
N ILE A 233 4.25 3.13 -19.64
CA ILE A 233 4.79 3.97 -18.56
C ILE A 233 5.12 3.10 -17.34
N ALA A 234 4.23 2.18 -17.03
CA ALA A 234 4.36 1.21 -15.94
C ALA A 234 3.39 0.04 -16.12
N VAL A 235 3.64 -1.06 -15.42
CA VAL A 235 2.67 -2.14 -15.21
C VAL A 235 2.22 -2.08 -13.75
N LEU A 236 0.93 -1.81 -13.52
CA LEU A 236 0.42 -1.56 -12.18
C LEU A 236 -0.20 -2.82 -11.57
N PRO A 237 0.29 -3.31 -10.42
CA PRO A 237 -0.32 -4.45 -9.73
C PRO A 237 -1.53 -4.02 -8.86
N PRO A 238 -2.45 -4.93 -8.50
CA PRO A 238 -2.42 -6.38 -8.76
C PRO A 238 -2.88 -6.80 -10.15
N ALA A 239 -3.62 -5.98 -10.89
CA ALA A 239 -4.18 -6.37 -12.19
C ALA A 239 -3.13 -6.56 -13.28
N ASN A 240 -1.91 -6.03 -13.07
CA ASN A 240 -0.80 -6.08 -14.02
C ASN A 240 -1.19 -5.54 -15.40
N LEU A 241 -2.04 -4.51 -15.44
CA LEU A 241 -2.38 -3.80 -16.66
C LEU A 241 -1.30 -2.75 -16.97
N ARG A 242 -1.09 -2.54 -18.27
CA ARG A 242 -0.17 -1.52 -18.78
C ARG A 242 -0.81 -0.14 -18.61
N ALA A 243 -0.15 0.74 -17.87
CA ALA A 243 -0.45 2.15 -17.87
C ALA A 243 0.22 2.80 -19.08
N THR A 244 -0.57 3.47 -19.92
CA THR A 244 -0.10 4.17 -21.12
C THR A 244 -0.62 5.61 -21.10
N PRO A 245 0.00 6.56 -21.81
CA PRO A 245 -0.51 7.93 -21.82
C PRO A 245 -1.99 8.01 -22.23
N TRP A 246 -2.46 7.13 -23.13
CA TRP A 246 -3.87 7.05 -23.50
C TRP A 246 -4.81 6.76 -22.32
N ASN A 247 -4.56 5.69 -21.56
CA ASN A 247 -5.47 5.32 -20.47
C ASN A 247 -5.27 6.18 -19.22
N ILE A 248 -4.08 6.76 -19.01
CA ILE A 248 -3.85 7.79 -18.01
C ILE A 248 -4.70 9.03 -18.32
N ALA A 249 -4.67 9.51 -19.56
CA ALA A 249 -5.47 10.64 -20.02
C ALA A 249 -6.99 10.38 -19.90
N ALA A 250 -7.45 9.18 -20.25
CA ALA A 250 -8.88 8.82 -20.09
C ALA A 250 -9.35 8.96 -18.63
N ASN A 251 -8.55 8.50 -17.67
CA ASN A 251 -8.84 8.65 -16.24
C ASN A 251 -8.75 10.12 -15.77
N ALA A 252 -7.79 10.87 -16.30
CA ALA A 252 -7.63 12.29 -16.02
C ALA A 252 -8.85 13.11 -16.50
N VAL A 253 -9.33 12.85 -17.71
CA VAL A 253 -10.55 13.47 -18.24
C VAL A 253 -11.72 13.13 -17.34
N MET A 254 -11.93 11.86 -16.99
CA MET A 254 -13.03 11.46 -16.10
C MET A 254 -13.03 12.22 -14.77
N ALA A 255 -11.85 12.47 -14.19
CA ALA A 255 -11.71 13.23 -12.95
C ALA A 255 -12.04 14.72 -13.10
N GLY A 256 -11.92 15.27 -14.32
CA GLY A 256 -12.04 16.69 -14.61
C GLY A 256 -10.70 17.43 -14.65
N CYS A 257 -9.56 16.71 -14.75
CA CYS A 257 -8.25 17.34 -14.89
C CYS A 257 -8.19 18.23 -16.13
N ARG A 258 -7.25 19.17 -16.12
CA ARG A 258 -6.86 19.89 -17.33
C ARG A 258 -5.68 19.19 -17.99
N PRO A 259 -5.49 19.31 -19.33
CA PRO A 259 -4.40 18.66 -20.05
C PRO A 259 -3.00 18.94 -19.49
N GLU A 260 -2.78 20.12 -18.91
CA GLU A 260 -1.51 20.54 -18.32
C GLU A 260 -1.10 19.66 -17.12
N HIS A 261 -2.03 18.92 -16.51
CA HIS A 261 -1.74 17.98 -15.42
C HIS A 261 -1.08 16.69 -15.91
N MET A 262 -1.05 16.42 -17.22
CA MET A 262 -0.61 15.15 -17.78
C MET A 262 0.82 14.73 -17.37
N PRO A 263 1.85 15.60 -17.38
CA PRO A 263 3.20 15.22 -16.96
C PRO A 263 3.26 14.70 -15.52
N ILE A 264 2.49 15.33 -14.61
CA ILE A 264 2.42 14.95 -13.20
C ILE A 264 1.81 13.56 -13.05
N LEU A 265 0.71 13.30 -13.75
CA LEU A 265 0.03 12.00 -13.72
C LEU A 265 0.93 10.87 -14.24
N ILE A 266 1.66 11.10 -15.34
CA ILE A 266 2.63 10.12 -15.87
C ILE A 266 3.73 9.83 -14.84
N ALA A 267 4.32 10.87 -14.24
CA ALA A 267 5.38 10.70 -13.24
C ALA A 267 4.86 10.00 -11.97
N ALA A 268 3.65 10.32 -11.53
CA ALA A 268 2.99 9.68 -10.40
C ALA A 268 2.73 8.19 -10.67
N VAL A 269 2.28 7.83 -11.88
CA VAL A 269 2.10 6.44 -12.33
C VAL A 269 3.43 5.67 -12.34
N LYS A 270 4.53 6.31 -12.77
CA LYS A 270 5.87 5.69 -12.63
C LYS A 270 6.23 5.45 -11.17
N GLY A 271 5.83 6.35 -10.27
CA GLY A 271 5.97 6.18 -8.82
C GLY A 271 5.18 4.98 -8.30
N MET A 272 3.90 4.86 -8.70
CA MET A 272 3.04 3.72 -8.35
C MET A 272 3.61 2.38 -8.83
N GLY A 273 4.19 2.35 -10.03
CA GLY A 273 4.80 1.16 -10.63
C GLY A 273 6.20 0.83 -10.09
N ASP A 274 6.79 1.71 -9.27
CA ASP A 274 8.10 1.46 -8.69
C ASP A 274 8.04 0.33 -7.65
N ARG A 275 9.03 -0.56 -7.67
CA ARG A 275 9.13 -1.66 -6.71
C ARG A 275 9.26 -1.17 -5.27
N VAL A 276 9.85 0.00 -5.04
CA VAL A 276 10.00 0.56 -3.69
C VAL A 276 8.64 0.99 -3.10
N ALA A 277 7.72 1.42 -3.97
CA ALA A 277 6.39 1.90 -3.58
C ALA A 277 5.48 0.79 -3.04
N GLN A 278 5.74 -0.46 -3.43
CA GLN A 278 4.99 -1.66 -3.01
C GLN A 278 3.47 -1.46 -3.06
N LEU A 279 2.94 -0.99 -4.19
CA LEU A 279 1.51 -0.66 -4.37
C LEU A 279 0.57 -1.78 -3.87
N THR A 280 0.93 -3.06 -4.08
CA THR A 280 0.14 -4.20 -3.56
C THR A 280 -0.04 -4.22 -2.04
N MET A 281 0.89 -3.64 -1.29
CA MET A 281 0.84 -3.57 0.18
C MET A 281 -0.06 -2.46 0.68
N SER A 282 -0.09 -1.30 0.02
CA SER A 282 -0.92 -0.17 0.44
C SER A 282 -2.31 -0.23 -0.21
N GLY A 283 -2.39 -0.47 -1.52
CA GLY A 283 -3.62 -0.38 -2.30
C GLY A 283 -4.69 -1.40 -1.93
N GLY A 284 -4.31 -2.65 -1.67
CA GLY A 284 -5.26 -3.73 -1.34
C GLY A 284 -5.54 -3.92 0.14
N SER A 285 -4.79 -3.27 1.03
CA SER A 285 -4.82 -3.56 2.47
C SER A 285 -6.15 -3.23 3.15
N THR A 286 -6.48 -4.03 4.16
CA THR A 286 -7.61 -3.83 5.08
C THR A 286 -7.44 -2.63 6.01
N HIS A 287 -6.21 -2.14 6.18
CA HIS A 287 -5.89 -1.00 7.04
C HIS A 287 -6.01 0.35 6.34
N SER A 288 -6.67 0.39 5.19
CA SER A 288 -7.09 1.62 4.55
C SER A 288 -5.96 2.63 4.28
N PHE A 289 -4.77 2.17 3.86
CA PHE A 289 -3.71 3.08 3.41
C PHE A 289 -4.22 3.95 2.25
N VAL A 290 -4.20 5.25 2.47
CA VAL A 290 -4.51 6.31 1.51
C VAL A 290 -3.22 6.76 0.88
N HIS A 291 -3.18 6.84 -0.45
CA HIS A 291 -2.02 7.35 -1.17
C HIS A 291 -2.04 8.87 -1.21
N PHE A 292 -0.85 9.47 -1.19
CA PHE A 292 -0.72 10.90 -1.35
C PHE A 292 0.50 11.27 -2.16
N TYR A 293 0.46 12.48 -2.71
CA TYR A 293 1.46 12.94 -3.66
C TYR A 293 1.96 14.33 -3.32
N LEU A 294 3.26 14.44 -3.05
CA LEU A 294 3.95 15.72 -2.88
C LEU A 294 4.52 16.14 -4.23
N VAL A 295 4.15 17.33 -4.71
CA VAL A 295 4.72 17.91 -5.92
C VAL A 295 5.69 19.03 -5.55
N ASN A 296 6.86 19.00 -6.15
CA ASN A 296 7.91 19.97 -5.95
C ASN A 296 8.32 20.63 -7.28
N GLY A 297 8.99 21.78 -7.18
CA GLY A 297 9.56 22.51 -8.31
C GLY A 297 8.64 23.57 -8.91
N PRO A 298 9.14 24.32 -9.92
CA PRO A 298 8.43 25.44 -10.54
C PRO A 298 7.08 25.07 -11.15
N LEU A 299 6.90 23.82 -11.57
CA LEU A 299 5.64 23.33 -12.14
C LEU A 299 4.49 23.37 -11.13
N ALA A 300 4.76 23.10 -9.85
CA ALA A 300 3.74 23.19 -8.80
C ALA A 300 3.17 24.61 -8.72
N ARG A 301 4.04 25.63 -8.77
CA ARG A 301 3.66 27.05 -8.75
C ARG A 301 2.99 27.47 -10.06
N GLN A 302 3.50 27.05 -11.21
CA GLN A 302 2.91 27.37 -12.53
C GLN A 302 1.48 26.83 -12.65
N LEU A 303 1.24 25.61 -12.18
CA LEU A 303 -0.07 24.96 -12.26
C LEU A 303 -0.97 25.21 -11.05
N GLN A 304 -0.51 26.02 -10.09
CA GLN A 304 -1.24 26.40 -8.87
C GLN A 304 -1.64 25.17 -8.02
N ILE A 305 -0.72 24.22 -7.89
CA ILE A 305 -0.83 23.14 -6.91
C ILE A 305 -0.55 23.77 -5.55
N ASP A 306 -1.56 23.76 -4.70
CA ASP A 306 -1.56 24.53 -3.47
C ASP A 306 -0.72 23.86 -2.39
N CYS A 307 -0.03 24.68 -1.60
CA CYS A 307 0.74 24.28 -0.44
C CYS A 307 0.28 24.96 0.86
N GLY A 308 -0.78 25.77 0.82
CA GLY A 308 -1.20 26.68 1.89
C GLY A 308 -2.42 26.20 2.70
N GLN A 309 -3.23 27.16 3.16
CA GLN A 309 -4.43 26.85 3.93
C GLN A 309 -5.44 26.07 3.09
N GLY A 310 -5.88 24.90 3.59
CA GLY A 310 -6.88 24.08 2.92
C GLY A 310 -6.35 23.34 1.68
N LEU A 311 -5.03 23.26 1.50
CA LEU A 311 -4.36 22.76 0.30
C LEU A 311 -4.94 21.46 -0.30
N ILE A 312 -5.30 20.46 0.51
CA ILE A 312 -5.82 19.18 -0.02
C ILE A 312 -7.18 19.34 -0.68
N ALA A 313 -7.92 20.38 -0.26
CA ALA A 313 -9.26 20.69 -0.73
C ALA A 313 -9.24 21.77 -1.83
N HIS A 314 -8.06 22.34 -2.14
CA HIS A 314 -7.92 23.22 -3.28
C HIS A 314 -8.28 22.49 -4.57
N SER A 315 -8.99 23.16 -5.48
CA SER A 315 -9.59 22.53 -6.67
C SER A 315 -8.57 21.79 -7.55
N VAL A 316 -7.37 22.38 -7.73
CA VAL A 316 -6.28 21.76 -8.49
C VAL A 316 -5.76 20.49 -7.82
N ASN A 317 -5.61 20.50 -6.50
CA ASN A 317 -5.08 19.36 -5.75
C ASN A 317 -6.10 18.22 -5.71
N GLN A 318 -7.38 18.55 -5.48
CA GLN A 318 -8.47 17.58 -5.46
C GLN A 318 -8.62 16.86 -6.80
N VAL A 319 -8.58 17.59 -7.92
CA VAL A 319 -8.82 16.99 -9.24
C VAL A 319 -7.69 16.04 -9.64
N ILE A 320 -6.43 16.39 -9.35
CA ILE A 320 -5.28 15.50 -9.59
C ILE A 320 -5.36 14.27 -8.67
N GLY A 321 -5.70 14.46 -7.39
CA GLY A 321 -5.89 13.37 -6.43
C GLY A 321 -6.98 12.38 -6.87
N ARG A 322 -8.12 12.91 -7.35
CA ARG A 322 -9.21 12.10 -7.92
C ARG A 322 -8.77 11.32 -9.16
N ALA A 323 -8.03 11.96 -10.08
CA ALA A 323 -7.50 11.28 -11.27
C ALA A 323 -6.60 10.10 -10.90
N LEU A 324 -5.74 10.27 -9.89
CA LEU A 324 -4.87 9.20 -9.39
C LEU A 324 -5.68 8.07 -8.73
N GLY A 325 -6.77 8.40 -8.03
CA GLY A 325 -7.71 7.39 -7.52
C GLY A 325 -8.43 6.60 -8.62
N LEU A 326 -8.83 7.25 -9.73
CA LEU A 326 -9.39 6.56 -10.89
C LEU A 326 -8.36 5.68 -11.61
N ILE A 327 -7.10 6.12 -11.70
CA ILE A 327 -5.98 5.32 -12.20
C ILE A 327 -5.75 4.06 -11.35
N GLU A 328 -5.74 4.21 -10.02
CA GLU A 328 -5.64 3.07 -9.09
C GLU A 328 -6.82 2.10 -9.27
N ARG A 329 -8.04 2.61 -9.44
CA ARG A 329 -9.22 1.79 -9.70
C ARG A 329 -9.14 1.05 -11.03
N ASN A 330 -8.91 1.78 -12.12
CA ASN A 330 -9.14 1.29 -13.48
C ASN A 330 -7.92 0.61 -14.12
N ILE A 331 -6.71 1.00 -13.71
CA ILE A 331 -5.46 0.45 -14.26
C ILE A 331 -4.84 -0.52 -13.25
N ALA A 332 -4.62 -0.10 -12.00
CA ALA A 332 -4.09 -1.02 -10.98
C ALA A 332 -5.13 -2.08 -10.55
N GLY A 333 -6.41 -1.80 -10.78
CA GLY A 333 -7.51 -2.74 -10.59
C GLY A 333 -8.08 -2.76 -9.17
N TYR A 334 -7.91 -1.69 -8.39
CA TYR A 334 -8.42 -1.59 -7.02
C TYR A 334 -9.93 -1.26 -6.99
N ARG A 335 -10.76 -2.29 -6.81
CA ARG A 335 -12.22 -2.19 -6.73
C ARG A 335 -12.71 -2.56 -5.33
N ILE A 336 -13.60 -1.74 -4.79
CA ILE A 336 -14.21 -1.93 -3.46
C ILE A 336 -14.88 -3.31 -3.40
N LYS A 337 -14.65 -4.05 -2.30
CA LYS A 337 -15.15 -5.42 -2.04
C LYS A 337 -14.61 -6.51 -2.99
N GLU A 338 -13.62 -6.19 -3.83
CA GLU A 338 -12.97 -7.16 -4.73
C GLU A 338 -11.46 -7.19 -4.47
N THR A 339 -10.79 -6.06 -4.63
CA THR A 339 -9.32 -5.96 -4.51
C THR A 339 -8.89 -4.77 -3.66
N GLN A 340 -9.77 -3.79 -3.44
CA GLN A 340 -9.64 -2.72 -2.44
C GLN A 340 -10.39 -3.14 -1.17
N MET A 341 -9.64 -3.57 -0.15
CA MET A 341 -10.21 -4.25 1.03
C MET A 341 -10.27 -3.40 2.30
N GLY A 342 -10.12 -2.07 2.21
CA GLY A 342 -10.10 -1.19 3.39
C GLY A 342 -11.35 -1.37 4.26
N THR A 343 -11.17 -1.80 5.52
CA THR A 343 -12.27 -2.25 6.41
C THR A 343 -13.32 -1.16 6.62
N PHE A 344 -12.88 0.10 6.78
CA PHE A 344 -13.75 1.27 6.93
C PHE A 344 -13.76 2.15 5.67
N GLY A 345 -13.34 1.61 4.53
CA GLY A 345 -13.13 2.36 3.30
C GLY A 345 -11.83 3.17 3.32
N LYS A 346 -11.57 3.88 2.22
CA LYS A 346 -10.40 4.73 2.03
C LYS A 346 -10.84 6.10 1.50
N PRO A 347 -10.37 7.21 2.09
CA PRO A 347 -10.42 8.51 1.42
C PRO A 347 -9.78 8.46 0.03
N GLN A 348 -10.17 9.40 -0.83
CA GLN A 348 -9.52 9.58 -2.13
C GLN A 348 -8.03 9.93 -1.94
N PRO A 349 -7.16 9.52 -2.88
CA PRO A 349 -5.80 10.03 -2.88
C PRO A 349 -5.76 11.55 -2.94
N TRP A 350 -4.79 12.15 -2.27
CA TRP A 350 -4.69 13.61 -2.14
C TRP A 350 -3.31 14.11 -2.55
N VAL A 351 -3.27 15.37 -2.99
CA VAL A 351 -2.08 16.00 -3.55
C VAL A 351 -1.76 17.26 -2.77
N LEU A 352 -0.48 17.54 -2.59
CA LEU A 352 0.02 18.77 -2.01
C LEU A 352 1.28 19.23 -2.72
N ALA A 353 1.57 20.52 -2.65
CA ALA A 353 2.91 21.03 -2.90
C ALA A 353 3.65 21.31 -1.58
N GLU A 354 4.97 21.28 -1.62
CA GLU A 354 5.80 21.79 -0.54
C GLU A 354 5.95 23.31 -0.67
N ASP A 355 5.96 24.03 0.45
CA ASP A 355 6.22 25.47 0.47
C ASP A 355 7.73 25.75 0.36
N GLU A 356 8.23 25.69 -0.87
CA GLU A 356 9.65 25.88 -1.18
C GLU A 356 10.13 27.31 -0.93
N GLU A 357 9.24 28.31 -0.99
CA GLU A 357 9.57 29.70 -0.67
C GLU A 357 9.77 29.90 0.84
N ALA A 358 8.91 29.31 1.67
CA ALA A 358 9.11 29.30 3.12
C ALA A 358 10.40 28.57 3.51
N LEU A 359 10.67 27.41 2.89
CA LEU A 359 11.89 26.65 3.12
C LEU A 359 13.16 27.44 2.77
N GLN A 360 13.16 28.15 1.64
CA GLN A 360 14.29 29.01 1.26
C GLN A 360 14.56 30.09 2.32
N LYS A 361 13.50 30.77 2.81
CA LYS A 361 13.63 31.83 3.82
C LYS A 361 14.29 31.34 5.11
N ILE A 362 13.99 30.10 5.53
CA ILE A 362 14.53 29.51 6.76
C ILE A 362 15.82 28.69 6.51
N GLY A 363 16.36 28.72 5.29
CA GLY A 363 17.60 28.01 4.93
C GLY A 363 17.47 26.48 4.95
N TRP A 364 16.26 25.94 4.78
CA TRP A 364 16.03 24.50 4.65
C TRP A 364 15.89 24.08 3.19
N GLU A 365 16.29 22.85 2.90
CA GLU A 365 16.17 22.29 1.56
C GLU A 365 14.77 21.68 1.34
N PRO A 366 14.16 21.87 0.15
CA PRO A 366 12.99 21.10 -0.29
C PRO A 366 13.27 19.60 -0.35
N TYR A 367 12.23 18.79 -0.16
CA TYR A 367 12.33 17.34 -0.11
C TYR A 367 13.02 16.75 -1.34
N HIS A 368 12.70 17.24 -2.54
CA HIS A 368 13.32 16.75 -3.77
C HIS A 368 14.84 17.02 -3.83
N VAL A 369 15.31 18.15 -3.29
CA VAL A 369 16.74 18.48 -3.21
C VAL A 369 17.45 17.56 -2.21
N GLU A 370 16.81 17.27 -1.06
CA GLU A 370 17.29 16.26 -0.10
C GLU A 370 17.39 14.84 -0.72
N LYS A 371 16.70 14.59 -1.83
CA LYS A 371 16.77 13.34 -2.62
C LYS A 371 17.71 13.41 -3.81
N GLY A 372 18.48 14.49 -3.95
CA GLY A 372 19.52 14.64 -4.96
C GLY A 372 19.06 15.19 -6.30
N PHE A 373 17.83 15.71 -6.40
CA PHE A 373 17.38 16.44 -7.57
C PHE A 373 17.86 17.90 -7.51
N SER A 374 18.00 18.56 -8.67
CA SER A 374 18.30 20.00 -8.70
C SER A 374 17.13 20.82 -8.14
N ARG A 375 17.41 22.01 -7.58
CA ARG A 375 16.38 22.95 -7.08
C ARG A 375 15.31 23.34 -8.11
N ASP A 376 15.67 23.30 -9.39
CA ASP A 376 14.76 23.64 -10.49
C ASP A 376 14.03 22.41 -11.06
N ALA A 377 14.29 21.21 -10.53
CA ALA A 377 13.65 19.98 -11.00
C ALA A 377 12.20 19.91 -10.53
N ASN A 378 11.33 19.48 -11.43
CA ASN A 378 9.95 19.15 -11.08
C ASN A 378 9.90 17.71 -10.63
N THR A 379 9.35 17.42 -9.46
CA THR A 379 9.23 16.03 -8.99
C THR A 379 7.88 15.76 -8.37
N VAL A 380 7.50 14.49 -8.36
CA VAL A 380 6.34 13.99 -7.61
C VAL A 380 6.76 12.80 -6.75
N LEU A 381 6.40 12.86 -5.48
CA LEU A 381 6.47 11.76 -4.54
C LEU A 381 5.19 10.94 -4.61
N PHE A 382 5.29 9.62 -4.61
CA PHE A 382 4.21 8.70 -4.27
C PHE A 382 4.44 8.16 -2.86
N ALA A 383 3.53 8.47 -1.94
CA ALA A 383 3.58 8.04 -0.55
C ALA A 383 2.22 7.51 -0.08
N ASN A 384 2.16 7.01 1.15
CA ASN A 384 0.93 6.50 1.75
C ASN A 384 0.84 6.83 3.24
N SER A 385 -0.39 6.88 3.74
CA SER A 385 -0.68 6.94 5.17
C SER A 385 -1.97 6.20 5.54
N THR A 386 -2.02 5.60 6.74
CA THR A 386 -3.25 5.06 7.36
C THR A 386 -4.01 6.09 8.19
N VAL A 387 -3.40 7.25 8.46
CA VAL A 387 -3.96 8.26 9.35
C VAL A 387 -4.02 9.59 8.63
N TRP A 388 -5.24 10.07 8.44
CA TRP A 388 -5.53 11.48 8.33
C TRP A 388 -6.26 11.87 9.62
N GLY A 389 -5.81 12.92 10.32
CA GLY A 389 -6.34 13.17 11.67
C GLY A 389 -5.99 14.53 12.23
N GLN A 390 -6.21 14.69 13.54
CA GLN A 390 -6.03 15.98 14.23
C GLN A 390 -4.61 16.55 14.07
N ASN A 391 -4.46 17.86 14.18
CA ASN A 391 -3.16 18.50 14.13
C ASN A 391 -2.63 18.68 15.56
N LEU A 392 -1.33 18.52 15.74
CA LEU A 392 -0.59 19.04 16.89
C LEU A 392 -0.61 20.57 16.86
N VAL A 393 -0.69 21.20 18.05
CA VAL A 393 -0.81 22.65 18.20
C VAL A 393 0.25 23.19 19.15
N PRO A 394 1.50 23.40 18.69
CA PRO A 394 2.53 23.96 19.54
C PRO A 394 2.17 25.39 19.97
N SER A 395 1.99 25.62 21.27
CA SER A 395 1.65 26.94 21.83
C SER A 395 2.82 27.51 22.63
N THR A 396 3.98 27.58 22.00
CA THR A 396 5.23 28.04 22.60
C THR A 396 6.20 28.50 21.50
N SER A 397 7.11 29.42 21.83
CA SER A 397 8.23 29.81 20.98
C SER A 397 9.53 29.07 21.31
N ASN A 398 9.51 28.13 22.26
CA ASN A 398 10.70 27.35 22.60
C ASN A 398 10.91 26.21 21.58
N PRO A 399 11.96 26.26 20.73
CA PRO A 399 12.18 25.29 19.66
C PRO A 399 12.37 23.86 20.19
N LYS A 400 13.02 23.70 21.36
CA LYS A 400 13.20 22.39 21.99
C LYS A 400 11.86 21.79 22.44
N ILE A 401 10.96 22.61 22.98
CA ILE A 401 9.63 22.12 23.37
C ILE A 401 8.80 21.77 22.13
N ILE A 402 8.90 22.55 21.04
CA ILE A 402 8.23 22.21 19.77
C ILE A 402 8.75 20.86 19.24
N MET A 403 10.06 20.65 19.22
CA MET A 403 10.67 19.36 18.85
C MET A 403 10.11 18.22 19.72
N GLN A 404 10.02 18.41 21.04
CA GLN A 404 9.47 17.40 21.95
C GLN A 404 7.99 17.12 21.69
N LEU A 405 7.20 18.14 21.34
CA LEU A 405 5.80 17.95 20.94
C LEU A 405 5.69 17.17 19.62
N ILE A 406 6.59 17.41 18.66
CA ILE A 406 6.67 16.61 17.43
C ILE A 406 7.02 15.16 17.77
N ALA A 407 8.02 14.92 18.63
CA ALA A 407 8.37 13.58 19.10
C ALA A 407 7.20 12.88 19.81
N TYR A 408 6.41 13.63 20.58
CA TYR A 408 5.19 13.14 21.20
C TYR A 408 4.18 12.67 20.15
N ASP A 409 3.86 13.49 19.15
CA ASP A 409 2.93 13.12 18.07
C ASP A 409 3.45 11.94 17.25
N VAL A 410 4.74 11.90 16.93
CA VAL A 410 5.40 10.78 16.22
C VAL A 410 5.27 9.46 16.97
N SER A 411 5.41 9.49 18.29
CA SER A 411 5.30 8.30 19.15
C SER A 411 3.85 7.79 19.25
N ARG A 412 2.87 8.69 19.26
CA ARG A 412 1.44 8.37 19.43
C ARG A 412 0.72 8.06 18.13
N ARG A 413 1.20 8.60 17.01
CA ARG A 413 0.67 8.31 15.67
C ARG A 413 1.39 7.18 14.99
N GLU A 414 2.10 6.35 15.76
CA GLU A 414 2.41 5.03 15.27
C GLU A 414 1.12 4.28 14.90
N PHE A 415 1.27 3.35 13.98
CA PHE A 415 0.26 2.36 13.69
C PHE A 415 0.09 1.44 14.92
N ALA A 416 -0.48 1.99 15.99
CA ALA A 416 -0.61 1.36 17.29
C ALA A 416 -1.54 0.14 17.21
N ALA A 417 -1.24 -0.87 18.03
CA ALA A 417 -1.95 -2.16 18.06
C ALA A 417 -2.08 -2.85 16.69
N SER A 418 -1.09 -2.69 15.82
CA SER A 418 -1.02 -3.37 14.51
C SER A 418 0.14 -4.35 14.37
N GLY A 419 1.06 -4.35 15.34
CA GLY A 419 2.32 -5.08 15.27
C GLY A 419 3.31 -4.58 14.23
N MET A 420 3.02 -3.43 13.58
CA MET A 420 3.95 -2.72 12.71
C MET A 420 4.63 -1.58 13.45
N ILE A 421 5.67 -1.93 14.20
CA ILE A 421 6.58 -0.95 14.82
C ILE A 421 7.48 -0.27 13.76
N ASN A 422 8.03 0.92 14.01
CA ASN A 422 8.97 1.60 13.12
C ASN A 422 8.43 1.81 11.68
N SER A 423 7.16 2.21 11.60
CA SER A 423 6.52 2.62 10.34
C SER A 423 7.03 4.01 9.89
N ARG A 424 6.91 4.32 8.59
CA ARG A 424 7.33 5.63 8.06
C ARG A 424 6.45 6.74 8.62
N ARG A 425 7.06 7.91 8.86
CA ARG A 425 6.44 9.12 9.40
C ARG A 425 6.68 10.28 8.45
N TYR A 426 5.60 10.94 8.03
CA TYR A 426 5.69 12.24 7.36
C TYR A 426 5.20 13.28 8.35
N VAL A 427 6.05 14.22 8.71
CA VAL A 427 5.74 15.31 9.63
C VAL A 427 5.51 16.55 8.80
N LEU A 428 4.24 16.94 8.68
CA LEU A 428 3.85 18.19 8.04
C LEU A 428 4.01 19.32 9.07
N LEU A 429 4.71 20.39 8.70
CA LEU A 429 4.89 21.58 9.53
C LEU A 429 4.37 22.80 8.78
N THR A 430 3.57 23.62 9.45
CA THR A 430 3.27 24.97 8.95
C THR A 430 4.52 25.82 8.91
N PRO A 431 4.65 26.76 7.95
CA PRO A 431 5.80 27.67 7.84
C PRO A 431 6.22 28.32 9.17
N ALA A 432 5.29 28.88 9.95
CA ALA A 432 5.59 29.50 11.25
C ALA A 432 6.21 28.54 12.29
N VAL A 433 5.85 27.25 12.26
CA VAL A 433 6.45 26.25 13.17
C VAL A 433 7.86 25.91 12.71
N ALA A 434 8.07 25.78 11.39
CA ALA A 434 9.38 25.52 10.82
C ALA A 434 10.35 26.70 11.07
N GLU A 435 9.86 27.94 10.99
CA GLU A 435 10.63 29.16 11.30
C GLU A 435 11.14 29.17 12.75
N VAL A 436 10.27 28.95 13.74
CA VAL A 436 10.70 28.90 15.15
C VAL A 436 11.73 27.80 15.39
N LEU A 437 11.60 26.65 14.72
CA LEU A 437 12.58 25.57 14.82
C LEU A 437 13.93 25.97 14.19
N ALA A 438 13.90 26.60 13.02
CA ALA A 438 15.10 27.08 12.33
C ALA A 438 15.83 28.18 13.11
N ASP A 439 15.10 29.15 13.68
CA ASP A 439 15.65 30.18 14.58
C ASP A 439 16.29 29.57 15.84
N GLY A 440 15.75 28.43 16.28
CA GLY A 440 16.32 27.60 17.33
C GLY A 440 17.58 26.82 16.94
N GLY A 441 18.05 26.96 15.71
CA GLY A 441 19.23 26.27 15.16
C GLY A 441 18.95 24.87 14.59
N TYR A 442 17.69 24.43 14.51
CA TYR A 442 17.38 23.14 13.91
C TYR A 442 17.55 23.17 12.39
N LYS A 443 18.19 22.12 11.87
CA LYS A 443 18.10 21.69 10.48
C LYS A 443 17.23 20.44 10.44
N LYS A 444 16.65 20.09 9.29
CA LYS A 444 15.83 18.86 9.14
C LYS A 444 16.54 17.62 9.71
N GLY A 445 17.84 17.45 9.44
CA GLY A 445 18.65 16.35 9.97
C GLY A 445 18.74 16.31 11.49
N SER A 446 19.18 17.40 12.13
CA SER A 446 19.31 17.45 13.59
C SER A 446 17.95 17.38 14.30
N LEU A 447 16.90 17.92 13.68
CA LEU A 447 15.53 17.78 14.18
C LEU A 447 15.06 16.33 14.15
N ILE A 448 15.34 15.58 13.08
CA ILE A 448 15.01 14.15 13.00
C ILE A 448 15.74 13.36 14.09
N GLU A 449 17.03 13.63 14.31
CA GLU A 449 17.83 12.96 15.33
C GLU A 449 17.26 13.17 16.74
N ASP A 450 16.94 14.41 17.10
CA ASP A 450 16.34 14.76 18.39
C ASP A 450 14.92 14.21 18.54
N VAL A 451 14.11 14.23 17.47
CA VAL A 451 12.78 13.61 17.46
C VAL A 451 12.89 12.11 17.74
N VAL A 452 13.79 11.39 17.07
CA VAL A 452 13.99 9.94 17.29
C VAL A 452 14.43 9.65 18.72
N LYS A 453 15.30 10.49 19.27
CA LYS A 453 15.79 10.37 20.64
C LYS A 453 14.66 10.48 21.67
N ASP A 454 13.72 11.41 21.47
CA ASP A 454 12.62 11.65 22.42
C ASP A 454 11.35 10.82 22.09
N ALA A 455 11.16 10.36 20.85
CA ALA A 455 9.99 9.58 20.39
C ALA A 455 10.06 8.11 20.83
N ARG A 456 10.01 7.88 22.14
CA ARG A 456 10.09 6.56 22.76
C ARG A 456 8.76 6.22 23.47
N ILE A 457 8.45 4.92 23.54
CA ILE A 457 7.35 4.38 24.35
C ILE A 457 7.90 3.31 25.30
N THR A 458 7.15 2.93 26.32
CA THR A 458 7.58 1.84 27.20
C THR A 458 7.72 0.55 26.38
N THR A 459 8.77 -0.22 26.64
CA THR A 459 9.03 -1.48 25.89
C THR A 459 7.89 -2.47 26.11
N TYR A 460 7.26 -2.41 27.28
CA TYR A 460 6.07 -3.18 27.60
C TYR A 460 4.90 -2.82 26.68
N GLU A 461 4.56 -1.52 26.55
CA GLU A 461 3.50 -1.03 25.66
C GLU A 461 3.78 -1.40 24.19
N GLN A 462 5.02 -1.23 23.73
CA GLN A 462 5.43 -1.64 22.39
C GLN A 462 5.20 -3.14 22.17
N THR A 463 5.61 -3.97 23.15
CA THR A 463 5.44 -5.43 23.07
C THR A 463 3.97 -5.81 23.09
N PHE A 464 3.15 -5.15 23.91
CA PHE A 464 1.71 -5.40 23.97
C PHE A 464 1.05 -5.15 22.61
N SER A 465 1.34 -3.98 22.04
CA SER A 465 0.93 -3.60 20.68
C SER A 465 1.45 -4.58 19.61
N HIS A 466 2.61 -5.20 19.83
CA HIS A 466 3.25 -6.13 18.89
C HIS A 466 2.72 -7.55 18.93
N VAL A 467 2.35 -8.03 20.11
CA VAL A 467 1.86 -9.39 20.34
C VAL A 467 0.37 -9.48 20.08
N TYR A 468 -0.41 -8.57 20.69
CA TYR A 468 -1.87 -8.60 20.64
C TYR A 468 -2.44 -7.75 19.50
N GLY A 469 -1.68 -6.76 19.04
CA GLY A 469 -1.93 -6.07 17.79
C GLY A 469 -1.14 -6.72 16.66
N SER A 470 -1.80 -7.23 15.62
CA SER A 470 -1.08 -7.89 14.52
C SER A 470 -1.82 -7.78 13.20
N LEU A 471 -1.07 -7.61 12.10
CA LEU A 471 -1.53 -7.78 10.72
C LEU A 471 -1.74 -9.26 10.34
N GLY A 472 -2.30 -10.04 11.26
CA GLY A 472 -2.44 -11.48 11.17
C GLY A 472 -1.17 -12.29 11.40
N ARG A 473 0.01 -11.67 11.61
CA ARG A 473 1.21 -12.46 11.97
C ARG A 473 0.97 -13.17 13.30
N VAL A 474 1.26 -14.47 13.30
CA VAL A 474 1.20 -15.27 14.52
C VAL A 474 2.40 -14.94 15.40
N ARG A 475 2.13 -14.52 16.64
CA ARG A 475 3.13 -14.19 17.66
C ARG A 475 3.07 -15.24 18.77
N GLY A 476 4.22 -15.48 19.41
CA GLY A 476 4.32 -16.38 20.56
C GLY A 476 3.75 -15.76 21.83
N ALA A 477 4.07 -16.36 22.97
CA ALA A 477 3.64 -15.87 24.27
C ALA A 477 4.17 -14.44 24.54
N PHE A 478 3.36 -13.64 25.23
CA PHE A 478 3.72 -12.25 25.55
C PHE A 478 5.01 -12.16 26.35
N GLU A 479 5.21 -13.01 27.35
CA GLU A 479 6.42 -12.99 28.19
C GLU A 479 7.69 -13.27 27.40
N GLU A 480 7.66 -14.20 26.44
CA GLU A 480 8.79 -14.48 25.57
C GLU A 480 9.10 -13.30 24.65
N ALA A 481 8.05 -12.71 24.07
CA ALA A 481 8.17 -11.52 23.23
C ALA A 481 8.71 -10.33 24.04
N LEU A 482 8.24 -10.14 25.27
CA LEU A 482 8.68 -9.08 26.17
C LEU A 482 10.15 -9.27 26.53
N ALA A 483 10.55 -10.47 26.95
CA ALA A 483 11.94 -10.78 27.24
C ALA A 483 12.85 -10.49 26.04
N LYS A 484 12.38 -10.76 24.81
CA LYS A 484 13.10 -10.42 23.58
C LYS A 484 13.16 -8.91 23.34
N SER A 485 12.04 -8.19 23.46
CA SER A 485 11.97 -6.74 23.28
C SER A 485 12.84 -5.99 24.28
N MET A 486 12.87 -6.44 25.54
CA MET A 486 13.73 -5.85 26.58
C MET A 486 15.23 -5.97 26.28
N ARG A 487 15.63 -6.92 25.42
CA ARG A 487 17.02 -7.10 24.95
C ARG A 487 17.24 -6.56 23.53
N ALA A 488 16.23 -5.96 22.91
CA ALA A 488 16.34 -5.48 21.54
C ALA A 488 17.26 -4.24 21.49
N PRO A 489 18.02 -4.05 20.38
CA PRO A 489 18.79 -2.82 20.19
C PRO A 489 17.90 -1.58 20.31
N GLY A 490 18.32 -0.63 21.14
CA GLY A 490 17.58 0.61 21.43
C GLY A 490 16.61 0.52 22.61
N ALA A 491 16.32 -0.67 23.16
CA ALA A 491 15.57 -0.80 24.42
C ALA A 491 16.50 -0.42 25.59
N GLU A 492 16.20 0.68 26.28
CA GLU A 492 17.11 1.27 27.28
C GLU A 492 16.37 1.72 28.54
N LYS A 493 16.99 1.45 29.70
CA LYS A 493 16.60 1.97 31.01
C LYS A 493 16.86 3.47 31.13
N GLY A 494 16.01 4.18 31.87
CA GLY A 494 16.21 5.60 32.19
C GLY A 494 16.11 6.56 31.00
N LYS A 495 15.63 6.11 29.84
CA LYS A 495 15.42 6.94 28.64
C LYS A 495 13.96 7.37 28.50
N LEU A 496 13.36 7.81 29.60
CA LEU A 496 11.95 8.16 29.63
C LEU A 496 11.67 9.47 28.85
N PRO A 497 10.66 9.51 27.97
CA PRO A 497 10.37 10.72 27.20
C PRO A 497 10.09 11.94 28.07
N PRO A 498 10.34 13.16 27.59
CA PRO A 498 10.24 14.40 28.37
C PRO A 498 8.88 14.64 29.04
N TRP A 499 7.78 14.15 28.43
CA TRP A 499 6.41 14.35 28.91
C TRP A 499 5.95 13.36 30.00
N TYR A 500 6.76 12.38 30.38
CA TYR A 500 6.42 11.51 31.51
C TYR A 500 6.88 12.11 32.85
N PRO A 501 6.18 11.89 33.96
CA PRO A 501 6.67 12.31 35.27
C PRO A 501 7.91 11.51 35.67
N ARG A 502 8.85 12.16 36.38
CA ARG A 502 9.99 11.49 37.02
C ARG A 502 9.61 11.20 38.47
N PHE A 503 9.67 9.94 38.87
CA PHE A 503 9.29 9.45 40.20
C PHE A 503 10.30 8.38 40.63
N ARG A 504 10.46 8.12 41.93
CA ARG A 504 11.44 7.13 42.42
C ARG A 504 11.31 5.79 41.68
N GLY A 505 12.37 5.34 41.00
CA GLY A 505 12.41 4.09 40.24
C GLY A 505 12.09 4.24 38.75
N TRP A 506 11.83 5.46 38.25
CA TRP A 506 11.64 5.72 36.82
C TRP A 506 12.85 5.33 35.97
N GLU A 507 14.04 5.32 36.57
CA GLU A 507 15.31 4.91 35.94
C GLU A 507 15.28 3.44 35.50
N GLU A 508 14.46 2.61 36.14
CA GLU A 508 14.34 1.18 35.80
C GLU A 508 13.39 0.92 34.62
N ILE A 509 12.64 1.94 34.18
CA ILE A 509 11.70 1.80 33.06
C ILE A 509 12.49 1.68 31.76
N VAL A 510 12.29 0.56 31.06
CA VAL A 510 12.85 0.33 29.73
C VAL A 510 11.92 0.92 28.69
N THR A 511 12.46 1.78 27.84
CA THR A 511 11.73 2.36 26.69
C THR A 511 12.42 1.98 25.39
N THR A 512 11.69 1.98 24.28
CA THR A 512 12.21 1.72 22.94
C THR A 512 11.84 2.86 22.00
N PRO A 513 12.73 3.31 21.09
CA PRO A 513 12.38 4.20 20.01
C PRO A 513 11.23 3.64 19.16
N THR A 514 10.27 4.50 18.84
CA THR A 514 9.13 4.13 17.98
C THR A 514 9.50 4.16 16.50
N VAL A 515 10.57 4.87 16.13
CA VAL A 515 10.93 5.13 14.74
C VAL A 515 12.45 5.31 14.59
N THR A 516 13.00 4.96 13.43
CA THR A 516 14.41 5.20 13.06
C THR A 516 14.55 6.45 12.18
N PRO A 517 15.73 7.12 12.15
CA PRO A 517 15.91 8.37 11.41
C PRO A 517 15.51 8.29 9.92
N ASP A 518 15.82 7.18 9.24
CA ASP A 518 15.50 6.95 7.81
C ASP A 518 13.98 6.85 7.51
N LYS A 519 13.17 6.75 8.56
CA LYS A 519 11.71 6.64 8.50
C LYS A 519 10.99 7.95 8.77
N ILE A 520 11.69 9.02 9.13
CA ILE A 520 11.06 10.35 9.29
C ILE A 520 11.30 11.18 8.03
N THR A 521 10.30 11.93 7.63
CA THR A 521 10.37 12.91 6.54
C THR A 521 9.64 14.16 6.99
N ILE A 522 10.30 15.31 6.95
CA ILE A 522 9.73 16.60 7.34
C ILE A 522 9.36 17.36 6.08
N LEU A 523 8.10 17.78 5.99
CA LEU A 523 7.55 18.54 4.85
C LEU A 523 6.97 19.85 5.38
N VAL A 524 7.24 20.96 4.69
CA VAL A 524 6.69 22.27 5.07
C VAL A 524 5.55 22.63 4.14
N CYS A 525 4.37 22.86 4.71
CA CYS A 525 3.14 23.22 4.00
C CYS A 525 2.06 23.63 5.02
N GLY A 526 0.94 24.15 4.53
CA GLY A 526 -0.20 24.59 5.32
C GLY A 526 -0.23 26.10 5.51
N ASP A 527 -1.15 26.54 6.36
CA ASP A 527 -1.35 27.96 6.64
C ASP A 527 -0.11 28.57 7.31
N PRO A 528 0.56 29.57 6.68
CA PRO A 528 1.77 30.17 7.23
C PRO A 528 1.53 30.91 8.55
N ASN A 529 0.28 31.29 8.85
CA ASN A 529 -0.08 32.04 10.05
C ASN A 529 -0.60 31.17 11.19
N ARG A 530 -0.43 29.84 11.10
CA ARG A 530 -0.89 28.89 12.12
C ARG A 530 0.26 28.10 12.69
N ASN A 531 0.05 27.68 13.94
CA ASN A 531 0.97 26.87 14.72
C ASN A 531 0.58 25.39 14.63
N LYS A 532 0.67 24.77 13.45
CA LYS A 532 0.22 23.38 13.27
C LYS A 532 1.37 22.48 12.82
N ALA A 533 1.38 21.29 13.41
CA ALA A 533 2.16 20.17 12.92
C ALA A 533 1.25 18.95 12.82
N GLN A 534 1.57 18.00 11.95
CA GLN A 534 0.78 16.79 11.81
C GLN A 534 1.67 15.62 11.38
N THR A 535 1.64 14.53 12.16
CA THR A 535 2.30 13.30 11.76
C THR A 535 1.33 12.38 11.01
N LEU A 536 1.78 11.93 9.84
CA LEU A 536 1.17 10.88 9.04
C LEU A 536 1.99 9.59 9.23
N ALA A 537 1.31 8.45 9.35
CA ALA A 537 1.97 7.15 9.46
C ALA A 537 1.69 6.28 8.23
N GLY A 538 2.73 5.79 7.58
CA GLY A 538 2.66 4.94 6.39
C GLY A 538 3.38 3.61 6.56
N LEU A 539 3.45 2.83 5.48
CA LEU A 539 4.22 1.58 5.45
C LEU A 539 5.72 1.82 5.73
N ARG A 540 6.43 0.80 6.21
CA ARG A 540 7.88 0.84 6.50
C ARG A 540 8.76 1.17 5.27
N GLN A 541 8.23 0.95 4.09
CA GLN A 541 8.97 1.01 2.83
C GLN A 541 9.18 2.46 2.37
N GLN A 542 10.05 2.64 1.39
CA GLN A 542 10.34 3.98 0.86
C GLN A 542 9.20 4.45 -0.04
N ALA A 543 8.93 5.75 0.01
CA ALA A 543 8.13 6.42 -1.00
C ALA A 543 8.94 6.55 -2.30
N ALA A 544 8.25 6.53 -3.44
CA ALA A 544 8.89 6.65 -4.74
C ALA A 544 8.83 8.09 -5.21
N ILE A 545 9.98 8.74 -5.36
CA ILE A 545 10.08 10.07 -5.98
C ILE A 545 10.45 9.91 -7.45
N LYS A 546 9.78 10.66 -8.34
CA LYS A 546 10.03 10.67 -9.78
C LYS A 546 10.13 12.09 -10.28
N GLU A 547 11.08 12.31 -11.17
CA GLU A 547 11.15 13.54 -11.96
C GLU A 547 9.96 13.62 -12.92
N ILE A 548 9.37 14.80 -13.00
CA ILE A 548 8.30 15.14 -13.94
C ILE A 548 8.95 15.68 -15.21
N ARG A 549 8.87 14.90 -16.29
CA ARG A 549 9.38 15.30 -17.60
C ARG A 549 8.32 16.05 -18.38
N LEU A 550 8.64 17.27 -18.78
CA LEU A 550 7.79 18.13 -19.59
C LEU A 550 8.11 17.92 -21.08
N PRO A 551 7.13 18.06 -21.99
CA PRO A 551 7.40 18.01 -23.42
C PRO A 551 8.27 19.20 -23.85
N ALA A 552 9.03 19.02 -24.93
CA ALA A 552 9.98 20.04 -25.41
C ALA A 552 9.33 21.41 -25.70
N ASN A 553 8.05 21.43 -26.09
CA ASN A 553 7.27 22.64 -26.39
C ASN A 553 6.40 23.12 -25.22
N TRP A 554 6.70 22.72 -23.98
CA TRP A 554 5.88 23.04 -22.79
C TRP A 554 5.50 24.52 -22.68
N ASP A 555 6.47 25.44 -22.78
CA ASP A 555 6.20 26.88 -22.65
C ASP A 555 5.28 27.43 -23.75
N GLU A 556 5.32 26.85 -24.96
CA GLU A 556 4.40 27.21 -26.04
C GLU A 556 2.96 26.75 -25.72
N LEU A 557 2.82 25.54 -25.20
CA LEU A 557 1.52 24.99 -24.76
C LEU A 557 0.96 25.81 -23.59
N MET A 558 1.79 26.12 -22.60
CA MET A 558 1.43 26.97 -21.45
C MET A 558 0.96 28.34 -21.90
N LYS A 559 1.67 28.99 -22.84
CA LYS A 559 1.25 30.28 -23.39
C LYS A 559 -0.13 30.20 -24.06
N LYS A 560 -0.41 29.13 -24.83
CA LYS A 560 -1.73 28.90 -25.44
C LYS A 560 -2.83 28.69 -24.40
N ALA A 561 -2.49 28.04 -23.29
CA ALA A 561 -3.38 27.82 -22.15
C ALA A 561 -3.49 29.05 -21.21
N GLY A 562 -2.80 30.16 -21.50
CA GLY A 562 -2.87 31.40 -20.72
C GLY A 562 -1.91 31.46 -19.52
N TYR A 563 -0.94 30.55 -19.43
CA TYR A 563 0.09 30.53 -18.39
C TYR A 563 1.35 31.29 -18.81
N ARG A 564 2.06 31.85 -17.81
CA ARG A 564 3.42 32.38 -17.96
C ARG A 564 4.43 31.24 -18.15
N PRO A 565 5.58 31.46 -18.81
CA PRO A 565 6.58 30.41 -19.03
C PRO A 565 7.17 29.88 -17.71
N LEU A 566 7.61 28.62 -17.69
CA LEU A 566 8.02 27.90 -16.48
C LEU A 566 9.16 28.61 -15.74
N ARG A 567 10.10 29.20 -16.49
CA ARG A 567 11.27 29.92 -15.94
C ARG A 567 10.91 31.08 -15.01
N GLU A 568 9.71 31.65 -15.12
CA GLU A 568 9.24 32.73 -14.24
C GLU A 568 8.79 32.24 -12.86
N PHE A 569 8.67 30.92 -12.68
CA PHE A 569 8.30 30.28 -11.43
C PHE A 569 9.51 29.65 -10.71
N LEU A 570 10.72 29.89 -11.20
CA LEU A 570 11.95 29.54 -10.50
C LEU A 570 12.09 30.44 -9.27
N ILE A 571 12.46 29.83 -8.15
CA ILE A 571 12.77 30.58 -6.92
C ILE A 571 14.18 31.14 -7.10
N LYS A 572 14.30 32.48 -7.08
CA LYS A 572 15.58 33.16 -7.21
C LYS A 572 16.38 32.95 -5.92
N ASN A 573 17.65 32.57 -6.06
CA ASN A 573 18.59 32.48 -4.94
C ASN A 573 18.82 33.81 -4.26
#